data_AF-C4GFR0-F1
#
_entry.id   AF-C4GFR0-F1
#
_cell.length_a   1.000
_cell.length_b   1.000
_cell.length_c   1.000
_cell.angle_alpha   90.00
_cell.angle_beta   90.00
_cell.angle_gamma   90.00
#
_symmetry.space_group_name_H-M   'P 1'
#
loop_
_entity.id
_entity.type
_entity.pdbx_description
1 polymer ?
#
loop_
_entity_poly.entity_id
_entity_poly.type
_entity_poly.pdbx_seq_one_letter_code
_entity_poly.pdbx_strand_id
1 'polypeptide(L)' 'MNSWTRLLTPTELEKTFKPVGNKVPHYKKTVEIRAPNGEIQRFDSAMQAAKNTGINHTTIAKRCRTHHTDKQGNQYRYI' A
#
# COMPACT_ATOMS: atom_id res chain seq x y z
N MET A 1 21.13 55.05 19.82
CA MET A 1 19.91 55.28 19.03
C MET A 1 19.48 53.95 18.39
N ASN A 2 18.67 53.22 19.16
CA ASN A 2 17.56 52.33 18.84
C ASN A 2 17.66 51.41 17.61
N SER A 3 17.89 50.14 17.90
CA SER A 3 17.79 48.97 17.04
C SER A 3 16.44 48.88 16.33
N TRP A 4 16.47 48.81 15.00
CA TRP A 4 15.29 48.58 14.17
C TRP A 4 14.95 47.09 14.12
N THR A 5 14.10 46.64 15.05
CA THR A 5 13.49 45.32 15.00
C THR A 5 12.49 45.30 13.86
N ARG A 6 12.87 44.73 12.71
CA ARG A 6 12.00 44.55 11.55
C ARG A 6 10.94 43.50 11.92
N LEU A 7 9.77 43.97 12.36
CA LEU A 7 8.62 43.11 12.65
C LEU A 7 8.17 42.46 11.35
N LEU A 8 8.47 41.17 11.18
CA LEU A 8 7.87 40.37 10.13
C LEU A 8 6.36 40.33 10.38
N THR A 9 5.58 40.72 9.37
CA THR A 9 4.13 40.61 9.41
C THR A 9 3.73 39.13 9.49
N PRO A 10 2.66 38.79 10.23
CA PRO A 10 2.28 37.40 10.50
C PRO A 10 1.95 36.57 9.24
N THR A 11 1.76 37.22 8.09
CA THR A 11 1.38 36.59 6.82
C THR A 11 2.49 35.76 6.16
N GLU A 12 3.76 36.04 6.47
CA GLU A 12 4.90 35.28 5.90
C GLU A 12 5.15 33.95 6.65
N LEU A 13 4.68 33.82 7.90
CA LEU A 13 4.91 32.63 8.73
C LEU A 13 3.98 31.45 8.40
N GLU A 14 2.83 31.68 7.77
CA GLU A 14 1.84 30.63 7.46
C GLU A 14 2.10 29.89 6.13
N LYS A 15 3.12 30.28 5.36
CA LYS A 15 3.34 29.73 4.01
C LYS A 15 4.02 28.36 3.97
N THR A 16 4.43 27.82 5.11
CA THR A 16 5.15 26.55 5.17
C THR A 16 4.42 25.63 6.15
N PHE A 17 4.46 24.32 5.93
CA PHE A 17 3.71 23.29 6.68
C PHE A 17 2.29 23.01 6.17
N LYS A 18 2.16 22.71 4.87
CA LYS A 18 1.18 21.68 4.48
C LYS A 18 1.67 20.35 5.06
N PRO A 19 0.93 19.66 5.94
CA PRO A 19 1.33 18.33 6.37
C PRO A 19 1.39 17.45 5.13
N VAL A 20 2.59 16.93 4.81
CA VAL A 20 2.76 15.90 3.79
C VAL A 20 1.94 14.72 4.29
N GLY A 21 0.81 14.44 3.63
CA GLY A 21 -0.27 13.61 4.16
C GLY A 21 0.23 12.36 4.87
N ASN A 22 -0.35 12.08 6.04
CA ASN A 22 -0.01 10.91 6.87
C ASN A 22 -0.02 9.64 6.00
N LYS A 23 1.17 9.19 5.58
CA LYS A 23 1.31 7.90 4.92
C LYS A 23 1.02 6.84 5.97
N VAL A 24 -0.18 6.26 5.90
CA VAL A 24 -0.52 5.10 6.73
C VAL A 24 0.53 4.02 6.43
N PRO A 25 1.24 3.49 7.43
CA PRO A 25 2.20 2.43 7.21
C PRO A 25 1.48 1.25 6.56
N HIS A 26 1.88 0.89 5.34
CA HIS A 26 1.39 -0.31 4.68
C HIS A 26 1.97 -1.52 5.40
N TYR A 27 1.22 -2.08 6.33
CA TYR A 27 1.54 -3.38 6.92
C TYR A 27 1.55 -4.44 5.81
N LYS A 28 2.60 -5.27 5.80
CA LYS A 28 2.69 -6.42 4.90
C LYS A 28 1.51 -7.32 5.19
N LYS A 29 0.69 -7.60 4.18
CA LYS A 29 -0.43 -8.53 4.27
C LYS A 29 -0.03 -9.84 3.64
N THR A 30 -0.13 -10.90 4.42
CA THR A 30 0.07 -12.27 3.95
C THR A 30 -1.02 -12.58 2.92
N VAL A 31 -0.62 -13.25 1.83
CA VAL A 31 -1.50 -13.62 0.74
C VAL A 31 -1.58 -15.14 0.70
N GLU A 32 -2.81 -15.65 0.70
CA GLU A 32 -3.13 -17.04 0.43
C GLU A 32 -3.67 -17.17 -0.99
N ILE A 33 -3.09 -18.09 -1.77
CA ILE A 33 -3.58 -18.48 -3.09
C ILE A 33 -4.07 -19.92 -2.98
N ARG A 34 -5.35 -20.14 -3.25
CA ARG A 34 -5.96 -21.46 -3.26
C ARG A 34 -6.27 -21.87 -4.69
N ALA A 35 -5.62 -22.94 -5.14
CA ALA A 35 -5.87 -23.52 -6.44
C ALA A 35 -7.18 -24.33 -6.45
N PRO A 36 -7.81 -24.53 -7.62
CA PRO A 36 -9.06 -25.29 -7.73
C PRO A 36 -8.90 -26.76 -7.32
N ASN A 37 -7.69 -27.31 -7.40
CA ASN A 37 -7.35 -28.65 -6.90
C ASN A 37 -7.30 -28.74 -5.36
N GLY A 38 -7.49 -27.61 -4.66
CA GLY A 38 -7.46 -27.54 -3.20
C GLY A 38 -6.09 -27.23 -2.61
N GLU A 39 -5.04 -27.11 -3.42
CA GLU A 39 -3.71 -26.71 -2.94
C GLU A 39 -3.74 -25.26 -2.44
N ILE A 40 -3.05 -25.03 -1.32
CA ILE A 40 -2.98 -23.72 -0.67
C ILE A 40 -1.52 -23.30 -0.60
N GLN A 41 -1.23 -22.13 -1.18
CA GLN A 41 0.08 -21.49 -1.12
C GLN A 41 -0.03 -20.20 -0.33
N ARG A 42 0.89 -20.01 0.63
CA ARG A 42 0.94 -18.81 1.48
C ARG A 42 2.23 -18.05 1.23
N PHE A 43 2.10 -16.73 1.14
CA PHE A 43 3.21 -15.82 0.88
C PHE A 43 3.12 -14.65 1.85
N ASP A 44 4.26 -14.19 2.38
CA ASP A 44 4.28 -13.09 3.37
C ASP A 44 3.87 -11.74 2.77
N SER A 45 3.79 -11.64 1.45
CA SER A 45 3.29 -10.45 0.75
C SER A 45 2.80 -10.75 -0.67
N ALA A 46 1.96 -9.85 -1.20
CA ALA A 46 1.59 -9.87 -2.62
C ALA A 46 2.80 -9.76 -3.57
N MET A 47 3.89 -9.09 -3.14
CA MET A 47 5.12 -9.00 -3.93
C MET A 47 5.85 -10.34 -4.00
N GLN A 48 5.88 -11.09 -2.89
CA GLN A 48 6.48 -12.43 -2.85
C GLN A 48 5.65 -13.43 -3.66
N ALA A 49 4.32 -13.37 -3.54
CA ALA A 49 3.42 -14.14 -4.39
C ALA A 49 3.65 -13.82 -5.88
N ALA A 50 3.85 -12.55 -6.23
CA ALA A 50 4.12 -12.13 -7.61
C ALA A 50 5.42 -12.71 -8.16
N LYS A 51 6.49 -12.73 -7.35
CA LYS A 51 7.77 -13.33 -7.75
C LYS A 51 7.66 -14.84 -8.00
N ASN A 52 6.83 -15.53 -7.24
CA ASN A 52 6.66 -16.99 -7.35
C ASN A 52 5.70 -17.40 -8.47
N THR A 53 4.61 -16.64 -8.64
CA THR A 53 3.55 -16.96 -9.62
C THR A 53 3.72 -16.28 -10.98
N GLY A 54 4.60 -15.28 -11.08
CA GLY A 54 4.75 -14.43 -12.28
C GLY A 54 3.59 -13.44 -12.50
N ILE A 55 2.57 -13.43 -11.64
CA ILE A 55 1.43 -12.51 -11.73
C ILE A 55 1.81 -11.18 -11.06
N ASN A 56 1.46 -10.05 -11.67
CA ASN A 56 1.75 -8.73 -11.10
C ASN A 56 1.14 -8.58 -9.68
N HIS A 57 1.94 -8.11 -8.73
CA HIS A 57 1.53 -7.90 -7.34
C HIS A 57 0.29 -6.99 -7.19
N THR A 58 0.11 -6.01 -8.09
CA THR A 58 -1.08 -5.15 -8.13
C THR A 58 -2.34 -5.94 -8.53
N THR A 59 -2.20 -6.88 -9.46
CA THR A 59 -3.27 -7.79 -9.86
C THR A 59 -3.64 -8.73 -8.72
N ILE A 60 -2.64 -9.34 -8.06
CA ILE A 60 -2.85 -10.18 -6.88
C ILE A 60 -3.58 -9.37 -5.80
N ALA A 61 -3.11 -8.16 -5.53
CA ALA A 61 -3.71 -7.29 -4.51
C ALA A 61 -5.16 -6.90 -4.83
N LYS A 62 -5.47 -6.64 -6.11
CA LYS A 62 -6.84 -6.39 -6.59
C LYS A 62 -7.71 -7.62 -6.38
N ARG A 63 -7.24 -8.81 -6.78
CA ARG A 63 -7.96 -10.08 -6.63
C ARG A 63 -8.28 -10.41 -5.18
N CYS A 64 -7.31 -10.19 -4.27
CA CYS A 64 -7.52 -10.36 -2.83
C CYS A 64 -8.64 -9.48 -2.26
N ARG A 65 -8.93 -8.33 -2.89
CA ARG A 65 -9.99 -7.40 -2.46
C ARG A 65 -11.34 -7.70 -3.12
N THR A 66 -11.32 -8.14 -4.38
CA THR A 66 -12.55 -8.39 -5.15
C THR A 66 -13.05 -9.82 -5.04
N HIS A 67 -12.28 -10.73 -4.43
CA HIS A 67 -12.64 -12.14 -4.23
C HIS A 67 -12.99 -12.91 -5.52
N HIS A 68 -12.52 -12.44 -6.67
CA HIS A 68 -12.73 -13.10 -7.96
C HIS A 68 -11.60 -14.10 -8.24
N THR A 69 -11.98 -15.25 -8.81
CA THR A 69 -11.04 -16.25 -9.32
C THR A 69 -10.29 -15.76 -10.55
N ASP A 70 -9.12 -16.34 -10.81
CA ASP A 70 -8.43 -16.15 -12.09
C ASP A 70 -8.97 -17.07 -13.19
N LYS A 71 -8.36 -16.94 -14.38
CA LYS A 71 -8.71 -17.76 -15.53
C LYS A 71 -8.45 -19.26 -15.30
N GLN A 72 -7.61 -19.59 -14.32
CA GLN A 72 -7.26 -20.95 -13.93
C GLN A 72 -8.13 -21.46 -12.75
N GLY A 73 -9.00 -20.61 -12.18
CA GLY A 73 -9.82 -20.95 -11.01
C GLY A 73 -9.16 -20.68 -9.67
N ASN A 74 -7.97 -20.08 -9.62
CA ASN A 74 -7.27 -19.77 -8.37
C ASN A 74 -7.98 -18.64 -7.61
N GLN A 75 -8.15 -18.83 -6.30
CA GLN A 75 -8.71 -17.85 -5.36
C GLN A 75 -7.60 -17.15 -4.60
N TYR A 76 -7.77 -15.85 -4.33
CA TYR A 76 -6.77 -15.01 -3.66
C TYR A 76 -7.39 -14.37 -2.44
N ARG A 77 -6.72 -14.44 -1.30
CA ARG A 77 -7.20 -13.87 -0.03
C ARG A 77 -6.07 -13.27 0.79
N TYR A 78 -6.35 -12.16 1.47
CA TYR A 78 -5.50 -11.69 2.57
C TYR A 78 -5.83 -12.46 3.85
N ILE A 79 -4.81 -12.91 4.54
CA ILE A 79 -4.90 -13.54 5.87
C ILE A 79 -4.15 -12.71 6.91
#